data_AF-A0A3L7LRK2-F1
#
_entry.id   AF-A0A3L7LRK2-F1
#
_cell.length_a   1.000
_cell.length_b   1.000
_cell.length_c   1.000
_cell.angle_alpha   90.00
_cell.angle_beta   90.00
_cell.angle_gamma   90.00
#
_symmetry.space_group_name_H-M   'P 1'
#
loop_
_entity.id
_entity.type
_entity.pdbx_description
1 polymer ?
#
loop_
_entity_poly.entity_id
_entity_poly.type
_entity_poly.pdbx_seq_one_letter_code
_entity_poly.pdbx_strand_id
1 'polypeptide(L)'
;NGQLEMNCKDTPEKAPAPLRPWFALPGPVSERYSIVFGHWASLMGQGTPAHIYGLDTSCCWGGELTLLRWEDKAFTRVPSNRQNETGVENPISA
;
A
#
# COMPACT_ATOMS: atom_id res chain seq x y z
N ASN A 1 -6.47 -21.39 5.40
CA ASN A 1 -5.45 -21.96 6.31
C ASN A 1 -4.38 -20.96 6.79
N GLY A 2 -4.49 -19.64 6.55
CA GLY A 2 -3.56 -18.66 7.14
C GLY A 2 -2.08 -18.89 6.81
N GLN A 3 -1.80 -19.61 5.72
CA GLN A 3 -0.43 -19.94 5.29
C GLN A 3 0.22 -18.72 4.64
N LEU A 4 1.54 -18.67 4.72
CA LEU A 4 2.34 -17.62 4.10
C LEU A 4 2.77 -18.06 2.71
N GLU A 5 2.60 -17.16 1.74
CA GLU A 5 3.18 -17.28 0.41
C GLU A 5 4.28 -16.21 0.26
N MET A 6 5.46 -16.62 -0.19
CA MET A 6 6.67 -15.77 -0.16
C MET A 6 7.12 -15.27 -1.54
N ASN A 7 6.54 -15.77 -2.63
CA ASN A 7 6.99 -15.47 -4.00
C ASN A 7 6.13 -14.42 -4.69
N CYS A 8 4.82 -14.44 -4.53
CA CYS A 8 3.92 -13.47 -5.17
C CYS A 8 4.01 -12.10 -4.50
N LYS A 9 4.29 -11.06 -5.29
CA LYS A 9 4.44 -9.66 -4.83
C LYS A 9 3.49 -8.69 -5.53
N ASP A 10 2.51 -9.20 -6.26
CA ASP A 10 1.59 -8.41 -7.08
C ASP A 10 0.44 -7.80 -6.26
N THR A 11 -0.46 -7.08 -6.95
CA THR A 11 -1.73 -6.60 -6.36
C THR A 11 -2.69 -7.77 -6.13
N PRO A 12 -3.67 -7.63 -5.21
CA PRO A 12 -4.67 -8.67 -4.97
C PRO A 12 -5.42 -9.13 -6.23
N GLU A 13 -5.65 -8.25 -7.20
CA GLU A 13 -6.37 -8.55 -8.44
C GLU A 13 -5.55 -9.37 -9.43
N LYS A 14 -4.21 -9.27 -9.35
CA LYS A 14 -3.27 -9.99 -10.23
C LYS A 14 -2.73 -11.26 -9.58
N ALA A 15 -2.95 -11.45 -8.28
CA ALA A 15 -2.47 -12.61 -7.56
C ALA A 15 -3.19 -13.90 -8.07
N PRO A 16 -2.45 -15.00 -8.30
CA PRO A 16 -3.06 -16.25 -8.73
C PRO A 16 -3.93 -16.86 -7.63
N ALA A 17 -5.02 -17.51 -8.02
CA ALA A 17 -5.79 -18.34 -7.08
C ALA A 17 -4.89 -19.46 -6.51
N PRO A 18 -5.00 -19.81 -5.21
CA PRO A 18 -6.02 -19.38 -4.24
C PRO A 18 -5.55 -18.24 -3.30
N LEU A 19 -4.57 -17.44 -3.71
CA LEU A 19 -3.98 -16.42 -2.85
C LEU A 19 -4.98 -15.32 -2.49
N ARG A 20 -4.88 -14.85 -1.25
CA ARG A 20 -5.66 -13.74 -0.72
C ARG A 20 -4.74 -12.84 0.09
N PRO A 21 -4.96 -11.52 0.07
CA PRO A 21 -4.22 -10.62 0.95
C PRO A 21 -4.47 -11.00 2.42
N TRP A 22 -3.43 -10.88 3.25
CA TRP A 22 -3.49 -11.34 4.64
C TRP A 22 -4.64 -10.68 5.42
N PHE A 23 -4.96 -9.42 5.11
CA PHE A 23 -6.03 -8.65 5.76
C PHE A 23 -7.46 -9.09 5.35
N ALA A 24 -7.60 -9.91 4.31
CA ALA A 24 -8.89 -10.52 3.95
C ALA A 24 -9.16 -11.82 4.71
N LEU A 25 -8.19 -12.31 5.50
CA LEU A 25 -8.38 -13.44 6.39
C LEU A 25 -8.81 -12.93 7.77
N PRO A 26 -9.90 -13.45 8.35
CA PRO A 26 -10.31 -13.03 9.69
C PRO A 26 -9.26 -13.42 10.72
N GLY A 27 -9.02 -12.54 11.69
CA GLY A 27 -8.05 -12.76 12.76
C GLY A 27 -8.35 -11.89 13.98
N PRO A 28 -7.97 -12.33 15.18
CA PRO A 28 -8.35 -11.66 16.43
C PRO A 28 -7.74 -10.25 16.58
N VAL A 29 -6.67 -9.96 15.84
CA VAL A 29 -5.98 -8.66 15.87
C VAL A 29 -6.76 -7.63 15.06
N SER A 30 -7.17 -7.95 13.82
CA SER A 30 -7.90 -7.02 12.94
C SER A 30 -9.31 -6.71 13.43
N GLU A 31 -9.87 -7.54 14.33
CA GLU A 31 -11.17 -7.29 14.97
C GLU A 31 -11.12 -6.24 16.10
N ARG A 32 -9.94 -6.01 16.69
CA ARG A 32 -9.80 -5.18 17.91
C ARG A 32 -8.87 -3.99 17.74
N TYR A 33 -7.94 -4.08 16.81
CA TYR A 33 -6.89 -3.10 16.63
C TYR A 33 -6.88 -2.58 15.20
N SER A 34 -6.52 -1.31 15.08
CA SER A 34 -6.10 -0.78 13.79
C SER A 34 -4.69 -1.24 13.46
N ILE A 35 -4.44 -1.60 12.21
CA ILE A 35 -3.16 -2.10 11.73
C ILE A 35 -2.61 -1.13 10.70
N VAL A 36 -1.44 -0.56 10.97
CA VAL A 36 -0.70 0.29 10.03
C VAL A 36 0.49 -0.51 9.52
N PHE A 37 0.65 -0.62 8.20
CA PHE A 37 1.72 -1.43 7.60
C PHE A 37 2.32 -0.81 6.34
N GLY A 38 3.47 -1.33 5.93
CA GLY A 38 4.16 -0.99 4.68
C GLY A 38 4.68 -2.24 3.97
N HIS A 39 5.83 -2.13 3.30
CA HIS A 39 6.53 -3.20 2.57
C HIS A 39 5.86 -3.71 1.29
N TRP A 40 4.52 -3.70 1.21
CA TRP A 40 3.78 -4.15 0.03
C TRP A 40 3.54 -3.00 -0.97
N ALA A 41 4.62 -2.50 -1.54
CA ALA A 41 4.65 -1.40 -2.53
C ALA A 41 3.64 -1.56 -3.68
N SER A 42 3.48 -2.77 -4.24
CA SER A 42 2.52 -3.04 -5.33
C SER A 42 1.08 -2.70 -4.97
N LEU A 43 0.71 -2.77 -3.68
CA LEU A 43 -0.64 -2.45 -3.20
C LEU A 43 -0.94 -0.94 -3.24
N MET A 44 0.09 -0.08 -3.23
CA MET A 44 -0.04 1.38 -3.24
C MET A 44 -0.97 1.94 -2.14
N GLY A 45 -1.10 1.23 -1.01
CA GLY A 45 -2.00 1.58 0.07
C GLY A 45 -3.50 1.46 -0.25
N GLN A 46 -3.87 0.82 -1.36
CA GLN A 46 -5.26 0.69 -1.83
C GLN A 46 -5.91 -0.64 -1.41
N GLY A 47 -7.23 -0.74 -1.51
CA GLY A 47 -7.96 -2.00 -1.32
C GLY A 47 -7.94 -2.57 0.09
N THR A 48 -7.56 -1.77 1.09
CA THR A 48 -7.52 -2.18 2.49
C THR A 48 -8.88 -1.99 3.18
N PRO A 49 -9.31 -2.92 4.04
CA PRO A 49 -10.52 -2.76 4.85
C PRO A 49 -10.41 -1.59 5.83
N ALA A 50 -11.54 -1.19 6.42
CA ALA A 50 -11.56 -0.24 7.53
C ALA A 50 -10.57 -0.67 8.64
N HIS A 51 -9.91 0.30 9.26
CA HIS A 51 -8.90 0.11 10.31
C HIS A 51 -7.59 -0.55 9.88
N ILE A 52 -7.41 -0.86 8.59
CA ILE A 52 -6.16 -1.37 8.03
C ILE A 52 -5.60 -0.30 7.08
N TYR A 53 -4.40 0.18 7.37
CA TYR A 53 -3.81 1.32 6.69
C TYR A 53 -2.49 0.93 6.02
N GLY A 54 -2.49 0.85 4.70
CA GLY A 54 -1.27 0.64 3.91
C GLY A 54 -0.59 1.97 3.60
N LEU A 55 0.64 2.17 4.07
CA LEU A 55 1.40 3.42 3.88
C LEU A 55 2.51 3.32 2.83
N ASP A 56 2.78 2.11 2.32
CA ASP A 56 3.81 1.92 1.29
C ASP A 56 3.26 2.30 -0.09
N THR A 57 3.58 3.53 -0.49
CA THR A 57 3.25 4.11 -1.80
C THR A 57 4.48 4.25 -2.70
N SER A 58 5.44 3.33 -2.55
CA SER A 58 6.57 3.16 -3.49
C SER A 58 7.50 4.38 -3.66
N CYS A 59 7.70 5.19 -2.61
CA CYS A 59 8.56 6.39 -2.68
C CYS A 59 9.94 6.13 -3.30
N CYS A 60 10.62 5.04 -2.92
CA CYS A 60 11.95 4.70 -3.43
C CYS A 60 11.97 4.40 -4.94
N TRP A 61 10.80 4.14 -5.55
CA TRP A 61 10.62 3.78 -6.95
C TRP A 61 9.98 4.91 -7.79
N GLY A 62 9.96 6.14 -7.27
CA GLY A 62 9.32 7.29 -7.95
C GLY A 62 7.85 7.48 -7.59
N GLY A 63 7.32 6.73 -6.62
CA GLY A 63 6.00 6.97 -6.04
C GLY A 63 6.01 8.14 -5.05
N GLU A 64 5.30 7.99 -3.94
CA GLU A 64 5.16 9.00 -2.90
C GLU A 64 5.54 8.43 -1.53
N LEU A 65 5.97 9.30 -0.60
CA LEU A 65 6.04 9.00 0.82
C LEU A 65 4.70 9.36 1.47
N THR A 66 4.01 8.38 2.06
CA THR A 66 2.72 8.59 2.72
C THR A 66 2.89 8.63 4.24
N LEU A 67 2.34 9.68 4.87
CA LEU A 67 2.25 9.86 6.31
C LEU A 67 0.78 9.81 6.75
N LEU A 68 0.53 9.15 7.88
CA LEU A 68 -0.77 9.11 8.56
C LEU A 68 -0.67 9.88 9.88
N ARG A 69 -1.45 10.96 10.02
CA ARG A 69 -1.68 11.61 11.32
C ARG A 69 -2.76 10.84 12.06
N TRP A 70 -2.43 10.35 13.26
CA TRP A 70 -3.28 9.37 13.91
C TRP A 70 -4.57 9.95 14.49
N GLU A 71 -4.51 11.17 15.02
CA GLU A 71 -5.59 11.80 15.78
C GLU A 71 -6.85 11.99 14.94
N ASP A 72 -6.69 12.37 13.68
CA ASP A 72 -7.78 12.65 12.73
C ASP A 72 -7.76 11.75 11.50
N LYS A 73 -6.84 10.78 11.46
CA LYS A 73 -6.62 9.86 10.33
C LYS A 73 -6.34 10.59 9.01
N ALA A 74 -5.79 11.81 9.08
CA ALA A 74 -5.43 12.56 7.89
C ALA A 74 -4.19 11.97 7.21
N PHE A 75 -4.23 11.91 5.88
CA PHE A 75 -3.11 11.48 5.06
C PHE A 75 -2.38 12.69 4.48
N THR A 76 -1.06 12.66 4.52
CA THR A 76 -0.19 13.59 3.79
C THR A 76 0.74 12.79 2.90
N ARG A 77 0.89 13.21 1.65
CA ARG A 77 1.76 12.56 0.68
C ARG A 77 2.78 13.56 0.15
N VAL A 78 4.02 13.11 0.08
CA VAL A 78 5.13 13.91 -0.47
C VAL A 78 5.71 13.13 -1.66
N PRO A 79 5.75 13.72 -2.86
CA PRO A 79 6.29 13.04 -4.02
C PRO A 79 7.77 12.68 -3.85
N SER A 80 8.18 11.57 -4.45
CA SER A 80 9.58 11.15 -4.44
C SER A 80 10.44 12.12 -5.25
N ASN A 81 11.64 12.42 -4.74
CA ASN A 81 12.66 13.16 -5.49
C ASN A 81 13.08 12.44 -6.79
N ARG A 82 12.76 11.15 -6.94
CA ARG A 82 13.09 10.34 -8.12
C ARG A 82 12.07 10.45 -9.27
N GLN A 83 10.94 11.15 -9.07
CA GLN A 83 9.96 11.33 -10.15
C GLN A 83 10.53 12.01 -11.39
N ASN A 84 11.54 12.87 -11.22
CA ASN A 84 12.23 13.54 -12.32
C ASN A 84 13.28 12.65 -13.02
N GLU A 85 13.63 11.50 -12.44
CA GLU A 85 14.57 10.52 -13.02
C GLU A 85 13.84 9.50 -13.91
N THR A 86 12.58 9.24 -13.62
CA THR A 86 11.67 8.45 -14.45
C THR A 86 11.03 9.41 -15.45
N GLY A 87 11.51 9.47 -16.70
CA GLY A 87 11.04 10.40 -17.74
C GLY A 87 9.56 10.27 -18.15
N VAL A 88 8.63 10.51 -17.23
CA VAL A 88 7.21 10.75 -17.49
C VAL A 88 7.09 12.25 -17.72
N GLU A 89 6.97 12.65 -18.98
CA GLU A 89 6.64 14.02 -19.37
C GLU A 89 5.42 14.51 -18.58
N ASN A 90 5.57 15.66 -17.91
CA ASN A 90 4.44 16.43 -17.38
C ASN A 90 3.54 16.84 -18.56
N PRO A 91 2.28 16.37 -18.68
CA PRO A 91 1.41 16.77 -19.78
C PRO A 91 0.75 18.14 -19.55
N ILE A 92 1.33 19.02 -18.74
CA ILE A 92 0.78 20.36 -18.49
C ILE A 92 1.87 21.41 -18.71
N SER A 93 2.20 21.62 -19.98
CA SER A 93 2.78 22.87 -20.46
C SER A 93 2.34 23.10 -21.91
N ALA A 94 1.10 23.55 -22.09
CA ALA A 94 0.59 24.29 -23.24
C ALA A 94 -0.61 25.13 -22.80
#